data_AF-A0A9E5MCX9-F1
#
_entry.id   AF-A0A9E5MCX9-F1
#
_cell.length_a   1.000
_cell.length_b   1.000
_cell.length_c   1.000
_cell.angle_alpha   90.00
_cell.angle_beta   90.00
_cell.angle_gamma   90.00
#
_symmetry.space_group_name_H-M   'P 1'
#
loop_
_entity.id
_entity.type
_entity.pdbx_description
1 polymer ?
#
loop_
_entity_poly.entity_id
_entity_poly.type
_entity_poly.pdbx_seq_one_letter_code
_entity_poly.pdbx_strand_id
1 'polypeptide(L)'
;MNVTAKGCKSFTTPSASTSSGSTWNCVVAAVGTGAVSIQVSKSTGEVLFSKSFDVPNPQVKMVTNLGTLNIELNPTAAPVTSANFLQYVNDKFYDNTLIHRIVTRGIFVAQGGWLTPAPAVQPGLRAAIALEVGKG
;
A
#
# COMPACT_ATOMS: atom_id res chain seq x y z
N MET A 1 -25.36 12.09 17.45
CA MET A 1 -25.03 11.86 16.04
C MET A 1 -23.87 10.88 16.01
N ASN A 2 -23.89 9.93 15.09
CA ASN A 2 -22.85 8.91 14.94
C ASN A 2 -22.08 9.18 13.66
N VAL A 3 -20.75 9.13 13.73
CA VAL A 3 -19.88 9.23 12.56
C VAL A 3 -19.25 7.88 12.32
N THR A 4 -19.42 7.34 11.11
CA THR A 4 -18.89 6.04 10.70
C THR A 4 -18.09 6.20 9.43
N ALA A 5 -16.98 5.48 9.32
CA ALA A 5 -16.19 5.43 8.10
C ALA A 5 -16.07 3.99 7.58
N LYS A 6 -16.14 3.83 6.25
CA LYS A 6 -15.77 2.60 5.53
C LYS A 6 -14.45 2.83 4.81
N GLY A 7 -13.70 1.76 4.59
CA GLY A 7 -12.38 1.83 3.93
C GLY A 7 -11.25 2.29 4.84
N CYS A 8 -11.49 2.43 6.14
CA CYS A 8 -10.46 2.72 7.15
C CYS A 8 -10.10 1.44 7.92
N LYS A 9 -8.80 1.15 8.05
CA LYS A 9 -8.24 0.12 8.94
C LYS A 9 -8.46 0.50 10.40
N SER A 10 -8.29 1.78 10.71
CA SER A 10 -8.62 2.36 12.01
C SER A 10 -9.27 3.72 11.80
N PHE A 11 -10.37 3.96 12.50
CA PHE A 11 -11.08 5.22 12.54
C PHE A 11 -11.22 5.64 14.00
N THR A 12 -10.47 6.65 14.45
CA THR A 12 -10.41 7.04 15.86
C THR A 12 -11.26 8.26 16.15
N THR A 13 -11.76 8.35 17.39
CA THR A 13 -12.55 9.47 17.90
C THR A 13 -11.88 10.81 17.65
N PRO A 14 -12.65 11.92 17.59
CA PRO A 14 -12.13 13.19 17.13
C PRO A 14 -10.87 13.60 17.89
N SER A 15 -9.76 13.81 17.18
CA SER A 15 -8.51 14.26 17.79
C SER A 15 -8.55 15.75 18.18
N ALA A 16 -9.53 16.49 17.66
CA ALA A 16 -9.88 17.85 18.06
C ALA A 16 -11.34 18.14 17.73
N SER A 17 -12.04 18.86 18.62
CA SER A 17 -13.41 19.34 18.41
C SER A 17 -13.50 20.82 18.73
N THR A 18 -14.12 21.59 17.85
CA THR A 18 -14.50 22.99 18.08
C THR A 18 -16.02 23.13 18.04
N SER A 19 -16.55 24.32 18.36
CA SER A 19 -17.98 24.63 18.21
C SER A 19 -18.48 24.51 16.75
N SER A 20 -17.57 24.43 15.77
CA SER A 20 -17.89 24.42 14.34
C SER A 20 -17.37 23.20 13.58
N GLY A 21 -16.73 22.22 14.24
CA GLY A 21 -16.19 21.06 13.54
C GLY A 21 -15.53 20.02 14.43
N SER A 22 -15.29 18.83 13.88
CA SER A 22 -14.57 17.73 14.53
C SER A 22 -13.63 17.06 13.54
N THR A 23 -12.39 16.80 13.94
CA THR A 23 -11.36 16.17 13.09
C THR A 23 -11.19 14.71 13.46
N TRP A 24 -11.39 13.81 12.51
CA TRP A 24 -11.24 12.36 12.68
C TRP A 24 -10.00 11.85 11.96
N ASN A 25 -9.34 10.83 12.51
CA ASN A 25 -8.21 10.18 11.84
C ASN A 25 -8.66 8.85 11.24
N CYS A 26 -8.37 8.65 9.94
CA CYS A 26 -8.61 7.41 9.21
C CYS A 26 -7.26 6.90 8.68
N VAL A 27 -6.88 5.68 9.08
CA VAL A 27 -5.81 4.95 8.37
C VAL A 27 -6.48 4.19 7.25
N VAL A 28 -6.15 4.53 6.01
CA VAL A 28 -6.79 3.95 4.81
C VAL A 28 -6.46 2.45 4.68
N ALA A 29 -7.46 1.65 4.33
CA ALA A 29 -7.35 0.19 4.12
C ALA A 29 -7.61 -0.26 2.69
N ALA A 30 -8.10 0.63 1.82
CA ALA A 30 -8.50 0.31 0.46
C ALA A 30 -8.05 1.39 -0.51
N VAL A 31 -7.83 1.01 -1.77
CA VAL A 31 -7.51 1.92 -2.88
C VAL A 31 -8.61 1.87 -3.94
N GLY A 32 -8.68 2.90 -4.77
CA GLY A 32 -9.65 3.05 -5.85
C GLY A 32 -10.65 4.18 -5.61
N THR A 33 -11.57 4.32 -6.58
CA THR A 33 -12.63 5.33 -6.54
C THR A 33 -13.62 5.03 -5.42
N GLY A 34 -13.90 6.02 -4.58
CA GLY A 34 -14.78 5.91 -3.42
C GLY A 34 -14.30 4.93 -2.35
N ALA A 35 -13.02 4.60 -2.34
CA ALA A 35 -12.44 3.60 -1.44
C ALA A 35 -12.66 3.93 0.05
N VAL A 36 -12.73 5.21 0.40
CA VAL A 36 -13.07 5.66 1.75
C VAL A 36 -14.37 6.43 1.72
N SER A 37 -15.33 6.07 2.59
CA SER A 37 -16.58 6.82 2.72
C SER A 37 -16.88 7.17 4.17
N ILE A 38 -17.25 8.41 4.43
CA ILE A 38 -17.61 8.90 5.76
C ILE A 38 -19.10 9.22 5.77
N GLN A 39 -19.80 8.73 6.79
CA GLN A 39 -21.23 8.93 6.99
C GLN A 39 -21.50 9.50 8.38
N VAL A 40 -22.35 10.52 8.43
CA VAL A 40 -22.87 11.10 9.67
C VAL A 40 -24.35 10.76 9.76
N SER A 41 -24.76 10.14 10.86
CA SER A 41 -26.14 9.73 11.10
C SER A 41 -26.69 10.28 12.43
N LYS A 42 -28.01 10.45 12.52
CA LYS A 42 -28.71 10.67 13.79
C LYS A 42 -28.65 9.40 14.64
N SER A 43 -28.92 9.52 15.94
CA SER A 43 -29.08 8.35 16.82
C SER A 43 -30.22 7.43 16.36
N THR A 44 -31.18 7.96 15.60
CA THR A 44 -32.29 7.24 14.98
C THR A 44 -31.91 6.50 13.69
N GLY A 45 -30.66 6.61 13.22
CA GLY A 45 -30.15 5.92 12.03
C GLY A 45 -30.28 6.69 10.71
N GLU A 46 -30.96 7.84 10.70
CA GLU A 46 -31.09 8.69 9.50
C GLU A 46 -29.73 9.31 9.12
N VAL A 47 -29.31 9.13 7.86
CA VAL A 47 -28.04 9.66 7.33
C VAL A 47 -28.21 11.14 6.97
N LEU A 48 -27.40 11.99 7.60
CA LEU A 48 -27.39 13.45 7.38
C LEU A 48 -26.38 13.90 6.34
N PHE A 49 -25.27 13.16 6.24
CA PHE A 49 -24.20 13.46 5.32
C PHE A 49 -23.46 12.18 4.95
N SER A 50 -23.08 12.06 3.69
CA SER A 50 -22.22 10.99 3.19
C SER A 50 -21.27 11.56 2.16
N LYS A 51 -19.98 11.29 2.29
CA LYS A 51 -18.99 11.67 1.29
C LYS A 51 -17.98 10.55 1.10
N SER A 52 -17.59 10.34 -0.15
CA SER A 52 -16.58 9.36 -0.54
C SER A 52 -15.32 10.06 -1.05
N PHE A 53 -14.19 9.40 -0.88
CA PHE A 53 -12.87 9.86 -1.26
C PHE A 53 -12.18 8.77 -2.06
N ASP A 54 -11.53 9.19 -3.15
CA ASP A 54 -10.73 8.33 -3.99
C ASP A 54 -9.34 8.19 -3.37
N VAL A 55 -8.81 6.97 -3.37
CA VAL A 55 -7.48 6.68 -2.86
C VAL A 55 -6.64 6.14 -4.01
N PRO A 56 -5.56 6.81 -4.41
CA PRO A 56 -4.70 6.32 -5.48
C PRO A 56 -3.98 5.03 -5.08
N ASN A 57 -3.54 4.29 -6.09
CA ASN A 57 -2.68 3.14 -5.89
C ASN A 57 -1.34 3.55 -5.25
N PRO A 58 -0.71 2.69 -4.43
CA PRO A 58 0.61 2.97 -3.88
C PRO A 58 1.65 3.05 -4.98
N GLN A 59 2.54 4.03 -4.89
CA GLN A 59 3.64 4.21 -5.83
C GLN A 59 4.97 4.20 -5.10
N VAL A 60 5.98 3.60 -5.74
CA VAL A 60 7.36 3.51 -5.24
C VAL A 60 8.30 4.10 -6.28
N LYS A 61 9.15 5.01 -5.84
CA LYS A 61 10.23 5.58 -6.65
C LYS A 61 11.49 4.74 -6.45
N MET A 62 11.87 3.96 -7.45
CA MET A 62 13.12 3.21 -7.47
C MET A 62 14.21 4.04 -8.15
N VAL A 63 15.19 4.49 -7.37
CA VAL A 63 16.34 5.24 -7.88
C VAL A 63 17.48 4.26 -8.17
N THR A 64 17.95 4.25 -9.41
CA THR A 64 19.08 3.42 -9.86
C THR A 64 20.19 4.31 -10.42
N ASN A 65 21.36 3.73 -10.67
CA ASN A 65 22.45 4.41 -11.37
C ASN A 65 22.16 4.72 -12.85
N LEU A 66 21.10 4.12 -13.43
CA LEU A 66 20.68 4.35 -14.81
C LEU A 66 19.44 5.24 -14.91
N GLY A 67 18.94 5.76 -13.79
CA GLY A 67 17.78 6.63 -13.73
C GLY A 67 16.74 6.20 -12.71
N THR A 68 15.62 6.90 -12.71
CA THR A 68 14.50 6.66 -11.80
C THR A 68 13.38 5.91 -12.50
N LEU A 69 12.84 4.90 -11.82
CA LEU A 69 11.62 4.19 -12.22
C LEU A 69 10.52 4.49 -11.20
N ASN A 70 9.33 4.85 -11.67
CA ASN A 70 8.14 4.96 -10.82
C ASN A 70 7.29 3.70 -10.99
N ILE A 71 7.09 2.97 -9.91
CA ILE A 71 6.39 1.69 -9.89
C ILE A 71 5.06 1.92 -9.18
N GLU A 72 3.95 1.74 -9.89
CA GLU A 72 2.62 1.70 -9.29
C GLU A 72 2.25 0.25 -8.95
N LEU A 73 1.70 0.04 -7.74
CA LEU A 73 1.30 -1.27 -7.24
C LEU A 73 -0.22 -1.39 -7.26
N ASN A 74 -0.73 -2.58 -7.60
CA ASN A 74 -2.16 -2.87 -7.58
C ASN A 74 -2.50 -3.78 -6.39
N PRO A 75 -2.79 -3.24 -5.19
CA PRO A 75 -3.13 -4.04 -4.03
C PRO A 75 -4.52 -4.68 -4.13
N THR A 76 -5.37 -4.25 -5.07
CA THR A 76 -6.66 -4.92 -5.35
C THR A 76 -6.44 -6.27 -6.03
N ALA A 77 -5.49 -6.35 -6.97
CA ALA A 77 -5.18 -7.59 -7.68
C ALA A 77 -4.22 -8.51 -6.89
N ALA A 78 -3.25 -7.94 -6.19
CA ALA A 78 -2.22 -8.70 -5.46
C ALA A 78 -1.95 -8.08 -4.08
N PRO A 79 -2.89 -8.21 -3.12
CA PRO A 79 -2.81 -7.53 -1.82
C PRO A 79 -1.61 -7.96 -0.98
N VAL A 80 -1.32 -9.26 -0.89
CA VAL A 80 -0.24 -9.80 -0.08
C VAL A 80 1.12 -9.47 -0.71
N THR A 81 1.25 -9.58 -2.03
CA THR A 81 2.48 -9.25 -2.75
C THR A 81 2.79 -7.76 -2.67
N SER A 82 1.78 -6.89 -2.88
CA SER A 82 1.95 -5.44 -2.79
C SER A 82 2.35 -5.00 -1.38
N ALA A 83 1.69 -5.54 -0.35
CA ALA A 83 2.02 -5.25 1.04
C ALA A 83 3.44 -5.72 1.40
N ASN A 84 3.82 -6.93 0.97
CA ASN A 84 5.16 -7.47 1.19
C ASN A 84 6.25 -6.62 0.50
N PHE A 85 6.03 -6.21 -0.75
CA PHE A 85 6.95 -5.35 -1.47
C PHE A 85 7.12 -3.98 -0.79
N LEU A 86 6.01 -3.33 -0.41
CA LEU A 86 6.06 -2.05 0.32
C LEU A 86 6.78 -2.18 1.66
N GLN A 87 6.62 -3.31 2.35
CA GLN A 87 7.34 -3.55 3.60
C GLN A 87 8.85 -3.62 3.36
N TYR A 88 9.31 -4.38 2.35
CA TYR A 88 10.73 -4.41 1.99
C TYR A 88 11.28 -3.03 1.59
N VAL A 89 10.48 -2.21 0.90
CA VAL A 89 10.84 -0.82 0.57
C VAL A 89 10.98 0.03 1.83
N ASN A 90 10.02 -0.02 2.75
CA ASN A 90 10.06 0.72 4.01
C ASN A 90 11.24 0.31 4.89
N ASP A 91 11.60 -0.97 4.87
CA ASP A 91 12.74 -1.52 5.59
C ASP A 91 14.09 -1.27 4.89
N LYS A 92 14.09 -0.56 3.75
CA LYS A 92 15.28 -0.28 2.92
C LYS A 92 16.01 -1.52 2.43
N PHE A 93 15.30 -2.63 2.29
CA PHE A 93 15.90 -3.90 1.89
C PHE A 93 16.47 -3.84 0.47
N TYR A 94 15.86 -3.10 -0.45
CA TYR A 94 16.36 -3.02 -1.83
C TYR A 94 17.53 -2.04 -2.02
N ASP A 95 17.93 -1.30 -0.98
CA ASP A 95 19.00 -0.32 -1.08
C ASP A 95 20.33 -1.01 -1.41
N ASN A 96 21.06 -0.46 -2.38
CA ASN A 96 22.34 -0.98 -2.87
C ASN A 96 22.28 -2.43 -3.40
N THR A 97 21.10 -2.89 -3.83
CA THR A 97 20.95 -4.19 -4.49
C THR A 97 21.21 -4.08 -6.00
N LEU A 98 21.68 -5.18 -6.60
CA LEU A 98 21.96 -5.26 -8.04
C LEU A 98 20.79 -5.86 -8.82
N ILE A 99 20.60 -5.37 -10.05
CA ILE A 99 19.91 -6.12 -11.10
C ILE A 99 20.93 -7.09 -11.68
N HIS A 100 20.98 -8.30 -11.11
CA HIS A 100 22.05 -9.27 -11.40
C HIS A 100 21.80 -10.09 -12.67
N ARG A 101 20.59 -10.04 -13.23
CA ARG A 101 20.25 -10.83 -14.42
C ARG A 101 19.44 -10.03 -15.42
N ILE A 102 19.93 -10.00 -16.66
CA ILE A 102 19.25 -9.42 -17.81
C ILE A 102 19.09 -10.51 -18.88
N VAL A 103 17.86 -10.78 -19.28
CA VAL A 103 17.53 -11.71 -20.36
C VAL A 103 17.08 -10.91 -21.57
N THR A 104 17.86 -10.92 -22.64
CA THR A 104 17.59 -10.15 -23.87
C THR A 104 17.10 -11.01 -25.04
N ARG A 105 16.93 -12.33 -24.82
CA ARG A 105 16.39 -13.26 -25.82
C ARG A 105 15.22 -14.01 -25.20
N GLY A 106 14.08 -14.04 -25.87
CA GLY A 106 12.88 -14.73 -25.39
C GLY A 106 12.01 -13.84 -24.50
N ILE A 107 11.95 -14.13 -23.19
CA ILE A 107 10.98 -13.53 -22.26
C ILE A 107 11.23 -12.06 -21.87
N PHE A 108 12.35 -11.44 -22.28
CA PHE A 108 12.74 -10.05 -21.96
C PHE A 108 12.50 -9.64 -20.49
N VAL A 109 13.39 -10.07 -19.59
CA VAL A 109 13.26 -9.82 -18.15
C VAL A 109 14.55 -9.25 -17.56
N ALA A 110 14.41 -8.20 -16.77
CA ALA A 110 15.43 -7.74 -15.83
C ALA A 110 15.05 -8.22 -14.43
N GLN A 111 15.97 -8.89 -13.75
CA GLN A 111 15.75 -9.48 -12.43
C GLN A 111 16.76 -8.91 -11.42
N GLY A 112 16.24 -8.42 -10.31
CA GLY A 112 16.99 -7.90 -9.19
C GLY A 112 16.37 -8.33 -7.86
N GLY A 113 16.55 -7.52 -6.82
CA GLY A 113 16.00 -7.79 -5.49
C GLY A 113 16.94 -8.57 -4.57
N TRP A 114 18.00 -9.20 -5.11
CA TRP A 114 19.23 -9.57 -4.37
C TRP A 114 20.34 -10.13 -5.27
N LEU A 115 21.56 -9.61 -5.15
CA LEU A 115 22.82 -10.34 -4.94
C LEU A 115 23.97 -9.32 -4.88
N THR A 116 24.41 -8.98 -3.66
CA THR A 116 25.72 -8.39 -3.37
C THR A 116 26.75 -9.52 -3.15
N PRO A 117 28.06 -9.32 -3.40
CA PRO A 117 29.04 -10.42 -3.33
C PRO A 117 29.18 -11.06 -1.93
N ALA A 118 28.75 -10.37 -0.86
CA ALA A 118 28.58 -10.92 0.47
C ALA A 118 27.62 -10.04 1.28
N PRO A 119 26.83 -10.60 2.21
CA PRO A 119 26.65 -12.02 2.53
C PRO A 119 25.76 -12.78 1.51
N ALA A 120 25.80 -14.12 1.49
CA ALA A 120 24.96 -14.95 0.61
C ALA A 120 23.45 -14.75 0.84
N VAL A 121 23.07 -14.42 2.09
CA VAL A 121 21.70 -14.10 2.49
C VAL A 121 21.67 -12.65 2.98
N GLN A 122 20.80 -11.82 2.39
CA GLN A 122 20.60 -10.46 2.87
C GLN A 122 19.95 -10.46 4.26
N PRO A 123 20.51 -9.73 5.24
CA PRO A 123 19.81 -9.47 6.49
C PRO A 123 18.43 -8.84 6.23
N GLY A 124 17.41 -9.32 6.92
CA GLY A 124 16.03 -8.85 6.72
C GLY A 124 15.24 -9.61 5.66
N LEU A 125 15.77 -10.70 5.09
CA LEU A 125 15.00 -11.62 4.24
C LEU A 125 13.82 -12.19 5.05
N ARG A 126 12.60 -12.04 4.53
CA ARG A 126 11.36 -12.52 5.15
C ARG A 126 10.99 -13.89 4.60
N ALA A 127 10.15 -14.60 5.34
CA ALA A 127 9.58 -15.86 4.89
C ALA A 127 8.76 -15.69 3.61
N ALA A 128 8.60 -16.77 2.85
CA ALA A 128 7.80 -16.78 1.64
C ALA A 128 6.33 -16.42 1.95
N ILE A 129 5.74 -15.60 1.08
CA ILE A 129 4.32 -15.26 1.15
C ILE A 129 3.47 -16.32 0.45
N ALA A 130 2.20 -16.42 0.83
CA ALA A 130 1.25 -17.31 0.17
C ALA A 130 1.05 -16.91 -1.31
N LEU A 131 1.02 -17.90 -2.20
CA LEU A 131 0.71 -17.72 -3.62
C LEU A 131 -0.66 -17.04 -3.77
N GLU A 132 -0.76 -15.96 -4.55
CA GLU A 132 -2.02 -15.21 -4.75
C GLU A 132 -2.80 -15.61 -6.00
N VAL A 133 -2.22 -16.44 -6.87
CA VAL A 133 -2.83 -16.89 -8.13
C VAL A 133 -3.48 -18.26 -7.93
N GLY A 134 -4.63 -18.49 -8.56
CA GLY A 134 -5.24 -19.83 -8.63
C GLY A 134 -5.77 -20.37 -7.29
N LYS A 135 -6.18 -19.49 -6.37
CA LYS A 135 -6.86 -19.87 -5.12
C LYS A 135 -8.32 -20.24 -5.41
N GLY A 136 -8.52 -21.45 -5.94
CA GLY A 136 -9.82 -22.13 -5.93
C GLY A 136 -10.21 -22.58 -4.53
#